data_AF-A0A3N5MTA3-F1
#
_entry.id   AF-A0A3N5MTA3-F1
#
_cell.length_a   1.000
_cell.length_b   1.000
_cell.length_c   1.000
_cell.angle_alpha   90.00
_cell.angle_beta   90.00
_cell.angle_gamma   90.00
#
_symmetry.space_group_name_H-M   'P 1'
#
loop_
_entity.id
_entity.type
_entity.pdbx_description
1 polymer ?
#
loop_
_entity_poly.entity_id
_entity_poly.type
_entity_poly.pdbx_seq_one_letter_code
_entity_poly.pdbx_strand_id
1 'polypeptide(L)'
;VQQQLGAAHAGQLVEQAFARIAKGLVEAGVRKLIVAGGETAGAVVSALGVRSLRIGPQIDPGVPWTESLDGEPIALALKSGNFGSADFFEKALAQLE
;
A
#
# COMPACT_ATOMS: atom_id res chain seq x y z
N VAL A 1 22.21 6.59 -8.81
CA VAL A 1 21.67 5.44 -8.04
C VAL A 1 21.32 4.26 -8.94
N GLN A 2 20.23 4.27 -9.72
CA GLN A 2 19.85 3.10 -10.55
C GLN A 2 20.90 2.70 -11.59
N GLN A 3 21.56 3.66 -12.25
CA GLN A 3 22.66 3.37 -13.19
C GLN A 3 23.88 2.70 -12.53
N GLN A 4 24.07 2.88 -11.22
CA GLN A 4 25.19 2.29 -10.46
C GLN A 4 24.83 0.95 -9.83
N LEU A 5 23.56 0.76 -9.45
CA LEU A 5 23.07 -0.42 -8.72
C LEU A 5 22.36 -1.45 -9.62
N GLY A 6 21.93 -1.05 -10.81
CA GLY A 6 21.00 -1.81 -11.64
C GLY A 6 19.55 -1.64 -11.20
N ALA A 7 18.61 -1.85 -12.13
CA ALA A 7 17.18 -1.63 -11.92
C ALA A 7 16.60 -2.52 -10.80
N ALA A 8 16.94 -3.81 -10.80
CA ALA A 8 16.43 -4.77 -9.82
C ALA A 8 16.86 -4.42 -8.39
N HIS A 9 18.14 -4.16 -8.17
CA HIS A 9 18.65 -3.86 -6.84
C HIS A 9 18.14 -2.50 -6.32
N ALA A 10 18.05 -1.50 -7.20
CA ALA A 10 17.46 -0.21 -6.83
C ALA A 10 15.98 -0.35 -6.44
N GLY A 11 15.20 -1.16 -7.17
CA GLY A 11 13.80 -1.45 -6.84
C GLY A 11 13.64 -2.10 -5.46
N GLN A 12 14.40 -3.16 -5.20
CA GLN A 12 14.39 -3.87 -3.91
C GLN A 12 14.71 -2.95 -2.72
N LEU A 13 15.68 -2.04 -2.87
CA LEU A 13 16.02 -1.07 -1.81
C LEU A 13 14.85 -0.13 -1.50
N VAL A 14 14.15 0.34 -2.54
CA VAL A 14 12.98 1.21 -2.39
C VAL A 14 11.81 0.45 -1.76
N GLU A 15 11.53 -0.77 -2.20
CA GLU A 15 10.51 -1.64 -1.63
C GLU A 15 10.76 -1.92 -0.13
N GLN A 16 12.01 -2.23 0.24
CA GLN A 16 12.40 -2.43 1.64
C GLN A 16 12.31 -1.16 2.48
N ALA A 17 12.54 0.01 1.89
CA ALA A 17 12.35 1.28 2.56
C ALA A 17 10.86 1.51 2.86
N PHE A 18 9.98 1.33 1.87
CA PHE A 18 8.54 1.48 2.07
C PHE A 18 7.95 0.46 3.04
N ALA A 19 8.40 -0.80 2.99
CA ALA A 19 8.03 -1.83 3.96
C ALA A 19 8.32 -1.39 5.41
N ARG A 20 9.52 -0.85 5.66
CA ARG A 20 9.91 -0.36 7.00
C ARG A 20 9.11 0.87 7.41
N ILE A 21 8.88 1.81 6.49
CA ILE A 21 8.07 3.01 6.76
C ILE A 21 6.64 2.62 7.13
N ALA A 22 6.00 1.75 6.35
CA ALA A 22 4.62 1.31 6.61
C ALA A 22 4.49 0.64 7.98
N LYS A 23 5.44 -0.25 8.32
CA LYS A 23 5.48 -0.88 9.64
C LYS A 23 5.59 0.16 10.76
N GLY A 24 6.53 1.10 10.65
CA GLY A 24 6.71 2.15 11.65
C GLY A 24 5.49 3.08 11.79
N LEU A 25 4.80 3.39 10.69
CA LEU A 25 3.56 4.18 10.71
C LEU A 25 2.44 3.43 11.44
N VAL A 26 2.28 2.13 11.17
CA VAL A 26 1.27 1.30 11.87
C VAL A 26 1.62 1.15 13.35
N GLU A 27 2.88 0.95 13.69
CA GLU A 27 3.34 0.95 15.10
C GLU A 27 3.06 2.29 15.79
N ALA A 28 3.12 3.40 15.06
CA ALA A 28 2.80 4.75 15.53
C ALA A 28 1.28 5.07 15.55
N GLY A 29 0.41 4.11 15.22
CA GLY A 29 -1.05 4.27 15.29
C GLY A 29 -1.73 4.64 13.97
N VAL A 30 -1.02 4.70 12.84
CA VAL A 30 -1.67 4.89 11.53
C VAL A 30 -2.47 3.64 11.17
N ARG A 31 -3.72 3.81 10.75
CA ARG A 31 -4.62 2.70 10.38
C ARG A 31 -5.17 2.78 8.96
N LYS A 32 -4.83 3.83 8.21
CA LYS A 32 -5.25 4.03 6.82
C LYS A 32 -4.01 4.23 5.95
N LEU A 33 -3.72 3.27 5.07
CA LEU A 33 -2.58 3.33 4.16
C LEU A 33 -3.05 3.23 2.70
N ILE A 34 -2.54 4.12 1.87
CA ILE A 34 -2.72 4.09 0.42
C ILE A 34 -1.36 3.85 -0.20
N VAL A 35 -1.21 2.76 -0.97
CA VAL A 35 0.07 2.33 -1.54
C VAL A 35 -0.07 2.23 -3.05
N ALA A 36 0.85 2.86 -3.78
CA ALA A 36 0.89 2.82 -5.23
C ALA A 36 2.12 2.06 -5.74
N GLY A 37 1.91 1.18 -6.73
CA GLY A 37 2.91 0.26 -7.26
C GLY A 37 2.68 -1.16 -6.75
N GLY A 38 2.69 -2.15 -7.65
CA GLY A 38 2.34 -3.53 -7.31
C GLY A 38 3.39 -4.18 -6.40
N GLU A 39 4.66 -4.01 -6.73
CA GLU A 39 5.79 -4.52 -5.98
C GLU A 39 5.91 -3.83 -4.62
N THR A 40 5.69 -2.51 -4.57
CA THR A 40 5.64 -1.74 -3.32
C THR A 40 4.48 -2.18 -2.43
N ALA A 41 3.29 -2.38 -2.99
CA ALA A 41 2.14 -2.91 -2.27
C ALA A 41 2.41 -4.30 -1.70
N GLY A 42 3.01 -5.20 -2.50
CA GLY A 42 3.41 -6.54 -2.06
C GLY A 42 4.40 -6.50 -0.89
N ALA A 43 5.41 -5.64 -0.97
CA ALA A 43 6.40 -5.46 0.09
C ALA A 43 5.78 -4.92 1.39
N VAL A 44 4.88 -3.93 1.30
CA VAL A 44 4.17 -3.36 2.45
C VAL A 44 3.25 -4.38 3.11
N VAL A 45 2.37 -5.05 2.35
CA VAL A 45 1.44 -6.07 2.87
C VAL A 45 2.22 -7.19 3.56
N SER A 46 3.30 -7.66 2.94
CA SER A 46 4.17 -8.70 3.51
C SER A 46 4.83 -8.25 4.82
N ALA A 47 5.35 -7.02 4.87
CA ALA A 47 6.02 -6.49 6.06
C ALA A 47 5.06 -6.23 7.23
N LEU A 48 3.79 -5.92 6.94
CA LEU A 48 2.73 -5.79 7.93
C LEU A 48 2.17 -7.15 8.39
N GLY A 49 2.58 -8.26 7.78
CA GLY A 49 2.10 -9.60 8.15
C GLY A 49 0.63 -9.84 7.78
N VAL A 50 0.09 -9.08 6.83
CA VAL A 50 -1.30 -9.21 6.38
C VAL A 50 -1.43 -10.43 5.49
N ARG A 51 -2.29 -11.38 5.86
CA ARG A 51 -2.54 -12.63 5.13
C ARG A 51 -3.92 -12.65 4.51
N SER A 52 -4.87 -11.95 5.11
CA SER A 52 -6.25 -11.88 4.66
C SER A 52 -6.76 -10.45 4.60
N LEU A 53 -7.47 -10.14 3.52
CA LEU A 53 -8.12 -8.86 3.30
C LEU A 53 -9.63 -9.06 3.08
N ARG A 54 -10.44 -8.23 3.72
CA ARG A 54 -11.84 -8.04 3.37
C ARG A 54 -11.94 -6.97 2.29
N ILE A 55 -12.61 -7.27 1.18
CA ILE A 55 -12.88 -6.29 0.12
C ILE A 55 -13.99 -5.33 0.58
N GLY A 56 -13.71 -4.04 0.49
CA GLY A 56 -14.60 -2.94 0.84
C GLY A 56 -15.07 -2.15 -0.39
N PRO A 57 -15.49 -0.88 -0.19
CA PRO A 57 -16.02 -0.05 -1.27
C PRO A 57 -14.97 0.24 -2.34
N GLN A 58 -15.43 0.35 -3.59
CA GLN A 58 -14.57 0.69 -4.71
C GLN A 58 -14.18 2.18 -4.68
N ILE A 59 -12.89 2.49 -4.77
CA ILE A 59 -12.40 3.88 -4.93
C ILE A 59 -12.40 4.25 -6.41
N ASP A 60 -11.79 3.39 -7.22
CA ASP A 60 -11.73 3.47 -8.68
C ASP A 60 -11.85 2.08 -9.30
N PRO A 61 -12.16 1.96 -10.61
CA PRO A 61 -12.26 0.68 -11.28
C PRO A 61 -11.02 -0.20 -11.04
N GLY A 62 -11.22 -1.34 -10.40
CA GLY A 62 -10.15 -2.29 -10.06
C GLY A 62 -9.31 -1.94 -8.82
N VAL A 63 -9.66 -0.88 -8.08
CA VAL A 63 -8.96 -0.49 -6.84
C VAL A 63 -9.97 -0.20 -5.72
N PRO A 64 -10.34 -1.21 -4.93
CA PRO A 64 -11.18 -1.01 -3.74
C PRO A 64 -10.35 -0.65 -2.51
N TRP A 65 -11.03 -0.09 -1.51
CA TRP A 65 -10.57 -0.21 -0.13
C TRP A 65 -10.62 -1.67 0.31
N THR A 66 -9.66 -2.05 1.14
CA THR A 66 -9.61 -3.36 1.79
C THR A 66 -9.28 -3.18 3.27
N GLU A 67 -9.64 -4.18 4.09
CA GLU A 67 -9.34 -4.17 5.51
C GLU A 67 -8.60 -5.46 5.90
N SER A 68 -7.49 -5.33 6.63
CA SER A 68 -6.77 -6.50 7.16
C SER A 68 -7.58 -7.21 8.23
N LEU A 69 -7.51 -8.54 8.23
CA LEU A 69 -8.20 -9.39 9.21
C LEU A 69 -7.27 -9.98 10.26
N ASP A 70 -5.96 -9.84 10.07
CA ASP A 70 -4.94 -10.33 10.98
C ASP A 70 -4.58 -9.23 12.00
N GLY A 71 -5.03 -9.37 13.24
CA GLY A 71 -4.71 -8.43 14.32
C GLY A 71 -5.59 -7.18 14.34
N GLU A 72 -4.99 -6.03 14.63
CA GLU A 72 -5.70 -4.76 14.62
C GLU A 72 -6.01 -4.34 13.16
N PRO A 73 -7.28 -4.01 12.82
CA PRO A 73 -7.66 -3.71 11.45
C PRO A 73 -6.90 -2.51 10.86
N ILE A 74 -6.40 -2.68 9.64
CA ILE A 74 -5.75 -1.64 8.84
C ILE A 74 -6.52 -1.53 7.53
N ALA A 75 -6.99 -0.32 7.22
CA ALA A 75 -7.54 0.01 5.93
C ALA A 75 -6.40 0.18 4.90
N LEU A 76 -6.47 -0.57 3.81
CA LEU A 76 -5.46 -0.63 2.76
C LEU A 76 -6.10 -0.36 1.39
N ALA A 77 -5.59 0.63 0.68
CA ALA A 77 -5.87 0.86 -0.75
C ALA A 77 -4.61 0.54 -1.56
N LEU A 78 -4.64 -0.55 -2.32
CA LEU A 78 -3.48 -1.09 -3.04
C LEU A 78 -3.63 -0.82 -4.55
N LYS A 79 -2.98 0.25 -5.04
CA LYS A 79 -3.12 0.74 -6.40
C LYS A 79 -1.98 0.25 -7.31
N SER A 80 -2.28 -0.66 -8.22
CA SER A 80 -1.35 -1.03 -9.30
C SER A 80 -1.03 0.18 -10.21
N GLY A 81 0.14 0.17 -10.86
CA GLY A 81 0.69 1.34 -11.57
C GLY A 81 -0.27 2.04 -12.52
N ASN A 82 -0.97 1.27 -13.36
CA ASN A 82 -1.85 1.79 -14.43
C ASN A 82 -3.31 2.01 -14.01
N PHE A 83 -3.65 1.83 -12.73
CA PHE A 83 -5.03 1.94 -12.24
C PHE A 83 -5.28 3.29 -11.55
N GLY A 84 -6.55 3.67 -11.46
CA GLY A 84 -6.99 4.91 -10.81
C GLY A 84 -6.85 6.15 -11.70
N SER A 85 -7.69 7.15 -11.45
CA SER A 85 -7.60 8.46 -12.09
C SER A 85 -6.61 9.38 -11.38
N ALA A 86 -6.35 10.56 -11.95
CA ALA A 86 -5.36 11.51 -11.45
C ALA A 86 -5.63 11.98 -9.99
N ASP A 87 -6.90 12.01 -9.59
CA ASP A 87 -7.40 12.37 -8.26
C ASP A 87 -7.54 11.17 -7.31
N PHE A 88 -6.98 9.99 -7.64
CA PHE A 88 -7.16 8.76 -6.87
C PHE A 88 -6.84 8.92 -5.37
N PHE A 89 -5.72 9.57 -5.03
CA PHE A 89 -5.32 9.74 -3.63
C PHE A 89 -6.28 10.65 -2.86
N GLU A 90 -6.81 11.70 -3.49
CA GLU A 90 -7.80 12.58 -2.87
C GLU A 90 -9.11 11.83 -2.60
N LYS A 91 -9.61 11.08 -3.60
CA LYS A 91 -10.80 10.24 -3.44
C LYS A 91 -10.63 9.19 -2.35
N ALA A 92 -9.47 8.52 -2.31
CA ALA A 92 -9.18 7.52 -1.29
C ALA A 92 -9.17 8.16 0.11
N LEU A 93 -8.48 9.29 0.29
CA LEU A 93 -8.38 9.97 1.59
C LEU A 93 -9.73 10.51 2.10
N ALA A 94 -10.58 10.99 1.18
CA ALA A 94 -11.92 11.47 1.48
C ALA A 94 -12.93 10.35 1.80
N GLN A 95 -12.57 9.08 1.57
CA GLN A 95 -13.35 7.92 1.98
C GLN A 95 -12.84 7.35 3.31
N LEU A 96 -13.74 6.61 3.98
CA LEU A 96 -13.54 6.02 5.31
C LEU A 96 -13.27 7.11 6.36
N GLU A 97 -14.36 7.58 6.98
CA GLU A 97 -14.34 8.42 8.18
C GLU A 97 -13.97 7.61 9.43
#